data_AF-A0A514K003-F1
#
_entry.id   AF-A0A514K003-F1
#
_cell.length_a   1.000
_cell.length_b   1.000
_cell.length_c   1.000
_cell.angle_alpha   90.00
_cell.angle_beta   90.00
_cell.angle_gamma   90.00
#
_symmetry.space_group_name_H-M   'P 1'
#
loop_
_entity.id
_entity.type
_entity.pdbx_description
1 polymer ?
#
loop_
_entity_poly.entity_id
_entity_poly.type
_entity_poly.pdbx_seq_one_letter_code
_entity_poly.pdbx_strand_id
1 'polypeptide(L)'
;MSGPISLEPGGSEEDTLAIRLAGTRPLRRRPRWAVDEATLTVRLPRSGPDERAVSELAAELADRIGPAVHPYEVAALLEAEGLSASVINERYGHPNLFSLASALYERVPRTFPEPAPAADPWRPDTVRCLLRGVLFALPGLAYLLAAPLWDAGGHAGALVVAGVVSWAWGQALGHRAHLRMATGRREAGRTLLAGAPAGAAVATAIAALPAEGGPVTWVAAAQSAYLAAAGVLLVLGRERLLLAALSPLLAGAAVLPWWEPGPVLRSGLPALALLATLAVTARVLRGTLSVPAVTGAGRPRLLWSLPYGLFGLAAAVLVLLQGREEPYAVIVLTLSMGPAEWLLYRYRGLSVAALRATATPAGFLLRSAGILGLCLLVYLAPLLPAALVIGADPVGLLLLAAVLWTALLLQAFGAAWPSAGICLAAAAAAAAVVLFRLPSGAALALPLSCGAAALCLSACALRLLGRPSPHA
;
A
#
# COMPACT_ATOMS: atom_id res chain seq x y z
N MET A 1 -16.31 -1.12 -15.51
CA MET A 1 -16.90 -1.82 -16.66
C MET A 1 -16.33 -1.15 -17.89
N SER A 2 -15.41 -1.80 -18.59
CA SER A 2 -14.78 -1.23 -19.78
C SER A 2 -14.83 -2.28 -20.88
N GLY A 3 -15.62 -1.99 -21.91
CA GLY A 3 -15.56 -2.66 -23.20
C GLY A 3 -14.29 -2.28 -23.96
N PRO A 4 -14.02 -2.94 -25.09
CA PRO A 4 -12.72 -2.96 -25.73
C PRO A 4 -12.41 -1.64 -26.42
N ILE A 5 -11.13 -1.25 -26.33
CA ILE A 5 -10.55 -0.15 -27.09
C ILE A 5 -10.47 -0.60 -28.56
N SER A 6 -11.25 0.06 -29.41
CA SER A 6 -11.15 0.02 -30.86
C SER A 6 -10.06 1.02 -31.28
N LEU A 7 -9.03 0.56 -31.98
CA LEU A 7 -8.01 1.41 -32.58
C LEU A 7 -8.16 1.36 -34.10
N GLU A 8 -8.93 2.30 -34.64
CA GLU A 8 -8.68 2.85 -35.97
C GLU A 8 -9.01 4.34 -35.93
N PRO A 9 -8.16 5.15 -36.57
CA PRO A 9 -8.68 5.94 -37.67
C PRO A 9 -7.84 5.72 -38.94
N GLY A 10 -8.52 5.43 -40.04
CA GLY A 10 -7.94 5.21 -41.35
C GLY A 10 -7.38 6.46 -42.02
N GLY A 11 -6.62 6.23 -43.09
CA GLY A 11 -6.20 7.26 -44.04
C GLY A 11 -4.89 6.97 -44.77
N SER A 12 -4.92 5.99 -45.69
CA SER A 12 -4.15 5.84 -46.94
C SER A 12 -2.75 6.48 -47.09
N GLU A 13 -1.73 5.62 -47.15
CA GLU A 13 -0.53 5.67 -48.03
C GLU A 13 0.24 4.36 -47.72
N GLU A 14 -0.10 3.24 -48.35
CA GLU A 14 0.57 2.73 -49.56
C GLU A 14 2.10 2.87 -49.57
N ASP A 15 2.78 2.15 -48.68
CA ASP A 15 3.97 1.39 -49.07
C ASP A 15 4.35 0.43 -47.95
N THR A 16 4.32 -0.89 -48.21
CA THR A 16 5.23 -1.93 -47.71
C THR A 16 4.59 -3.33 -47.93
N LEU A 17 5.23 -4.10 -48.82
CA LEU A 17 5.18 -5.57 -48.95
C LEU A 17 3.89 -6.20 -49.50
N ALA A 18 3.58 -5.89 -50.77
CA ALA A 18 2.81 -6.78 -51.62
C ALA A 18 3.61 -8.07 -51.93
N ILE A 19 3.18 -9.18 -51.34
CA ILE A 19 3.60 -10.54 -51.67
C ILE A 19 3.09 -10.87 -53.08
N ARG A 20 3.99 -10.82 -54.08
CA ARG A 20 3.75 -11.41 -55.42
C ARG A 20 3.83 -12.92 -55.33
N LEU A 21 2.69 -13.57 -55.14
CA LEU A 21 2.48 -14.96 -55.55
C LEU A 21 2.24 -14.97 -57.06
N ALA A 22 3.30 -15.19 -57.83
CA ALA A 22 3.18 -15.54 -59.24
C ALA A 22 2.70 -17.00 -59.34
N GLY A 23 1.52 -17.19 -59.92
CA GLY A 23 0.92 -18.50 -60.14
C GLY A 23 1.49 -19.24 -61.33
N THR A 24 1.40 -20.57 -61.29
CA THR A 24 1.54 -21.45 -62.45
C THR A 24 0.57 -22.63 -62.35
N ARG A 25 -0.48 -22.62 -63.18
CA ARG A 25 -1.18 -23.82 -63.69
C ARG A 25 -0.43 -24.33 -64.96
N PRO A 26 -0.80 -25.47 -65.56
CA PRO A 26 -0.75 -26.84 -65.09
C PRO A 26 0.25 -27.69 -65.92
N LEU A 27 0.53 -28.92 -65.45
CA LEU A 27 1.39 -29.93 -66.10
C LEU A 27 1.00 -30.19 -67.57
N ARG A 28 1.89 -29.85 -68.51
CA ARG A 28 1.81 -30.25 -69.92
C ARG A 28 2.97 -31.18 -70.26
N ARG A 29 2.61 -32.45 -70.48
CA ARG A 29 3.46 -33.56 -70.91
C ARG A 29 3.97 -33.32 -72.34
N ARG A 30 5.29 -33.36 -72.58
CA ARG A 30 5.92 -33.65 -73.90
C ARG A 30 7.44 -33.90 -73.76
N PRO A 31 8.13 -34.48 -74.77
CA PRO A 31 8.48 -35.89 -74.82
C PRO A 31 9.98 -36.20 -74.62
N ARG A 32 10.27 -37.49 -74.39
CA ARG A 32 11.59 -38.13 -74.41
C ARG A 32 12.26 -37.96 -75.78
N TRP A 33 13.61 -37.88 -75.75
CA TRP A 33 14.60 -37.87 -76.83
C TRP A 33 15.11 -36.49 -77.28
N ALA A 34 16.32 -36.17 -76.79
CA ALA A 34 17.37 -35.27 -77.32
C ALA A 34 17.92 -34.40 -76.19
N VAL A 35 19.20 -34.32 -75.85
CA VAL A 35 20.45 -34.84 -76.38
C VAL A 35 21.42 -34.82 -75.19
N ASP A 36 22.19 -35.90 -75.04
CA ASP A 36 23.41 -35.94 -74.25
C ASP A 36 24.36 -34.85 -74.72
N GLU A 37 24.73 -33.93 -73.85
CA GLU A 37 26.03 -33.28 -73.96
C GLU A 37 26.58 -33.01 -72.56
N ALA A 38 27.64 -33.77 -72.28
CA ALA A 38 28.41 -33.75 -71.06
C ALA A 38 29.00 -32.37 -70.81
N THR A 39 28.31 -31.57 -69.99
CA THR A 39 28.94 -30.47 -69.26
C THR A 39 29.21 -30.92 -67.84
N LEU A 40 30.47 -31.28 -67.60
CA LEU A 40 31.06 -31.48 -66.27
C LEU A 40 30.91 -30.19 -65.46
N THR A 41 29.77 -30.04 -64.80
CA THR A 41 29.69 -29.16 -63.64
C THR A 41 30.46 -29.85 -62.52
N VAL A 42 31.61 -29.27 -62.17
CA VAL A 42 32.30 -29.60 -60.93
C VAL A 42 31.32 -29.27 -59.80
N ARG A 43 30.54 -30.27 -59.35
CA ARG A 43 29.93 -30.25 -58.04
C ARG A 43 31.09 -30.36 -57.06
N LEU A 44 31.61 -29.21 -56.64
CA LEU A 44 32.22 -29.12 -55.31
C LEU A 44 31.23 -29.82 -54.36
N PRO A 45 31.66 -30.78 -53.53
CA PRO A 45 30.80 -31.29 -52.49
C PRO A 45 30.40 -30.06 -51.69
N ARG A 46 29.14 -29.65 -51.78
CA ARG A 46 28.58 -28.77 -50.76
C ARG A 46 28.66 -29.63 -49.51
N SER A 47 29.70 -29.43 -48.72
CA SER A 47 29.75 -29.88 -47.34
C SER A 47 28.44 -29.40 -46.74
N GLY A 48 27.53 -30.35 -46.50
CA GLY A 48 26.33 -30.05 -45.74
C GLY A 48 26.71 -29.53 -44.37
N PRO A 49 25.75 -28.99 -43.60
CA PRO A 49 26.01 -28.60 -42.23
C PRO A 49 26.76 -29.72 -41.50
N ASP A 50 27.83 -29.37 -40.77
CA ASP A 50 28.55 -30.34 -39.95
C ASP A 50 27.69 -30.66 -38.73
N GLU A 51 26.85 -31.67 -38.90
CA GLU A 51 25.90 -32.12 -37.89
C GLU A 51 26.55 -32.44 -36.55
N ARG A 52 27.84 -32.86 -36.53
CA ARG A 52 28.55 -33.11 -35.27
C ARG A 52 28.94 -31.81 -34.60
N ALA A 53 29.54 -30.88 -35.35
CA ALA A 53 29.91 -29.57 -34.81
C ALA A 53 28.68 -28.77 -34.33
N VAL A 54 27.56 -28.85 -35.04
CA VAL A 54 26.30 -28.23 -34.64
C VAL A 54 25.72 -28.90 -33.39
N SER A 55 25.82 -30.22 -33.27
CA SER A 55 25.45 -30.94 -32.04
C SER A 55 26.30 -30.57 -30.83
N GLU A 56 27.62 -30.43 -31.00
CA GLU A 56 28.53 -30.03 -29.94
C GLU A 56 28.22 -28.61 -29.47
N LEU A 57 28.03 -27.67 -30.39
CA LEU A 57 27.64 -26.30 -30.07
C LEU A 57 26.25 -26.23 -29.41
N ALA A 58 25.30 -27.05 -29.87
CA ALA A 58 23.99 -27.16 -29.26
C ALA A 58 24.06 -27.68 -27.82
N ALA A 59 24.96 -28.64 -27.55
CA ALA A 59 25.17 -29.17 -26.20
C ALA A 59 25.88 -28.16 -25.28
N GLU A 60 26.91 -27.48 -25.80
CA GLU A 60 27.66 -26.45 -25.07
C GLU A 60 26.78 -25.26 -24.67
N LEU A 61 25.91 -24.82 -25.59
CA LEU A 61 25.06 -23.65 -25.39
C LEU A 61 23.63 -23.99 -24.94
N ALA A 62 23.35 -25.26 -24.62
CA ALA A 62 22.01 -25.76 -24.34
C ALA A 62 21.28 -24.92 -23.28
N ASP A 63 21.94 -24.61 -22.15
CA ASP A 63 21.35 -23.87 -21.04
C ASP A 63 20.97 -22.43 -21.40
N ARG A 64 21.67 -21.83 -22.37
CA ARG A 64 21.44 -20.44 -22.80
C ARG A 64 20.52 -20.34 -24.01
N ILE A 65 20.51 -21.36 -24.86
CA ILE A 65 19.65 -21.47 -26.04
C ILE A 65 18.26 -22.00 -25.64
N GLY A 66 18.17 -22.90 -24.68
CA GLY A 66 16.92 -23.52 -24.24
C GLY A 66 15.83 -22.53 -23.85
N PRO A 67 16.13 -21.43 -23.13
CA PRO A 67 15.18 -20.35 -22.81
C PRO A 67 14.75 -19.45 -23.96
N ALA A 68 15.46 -19.47 -25.10
CA ALA A 68 15.17 -18.58 -26.21
C ALA A 68 13.76 -18.84 -26.76
N VAL A 69 12.99 -17.77 -26.97
CA VAL A 69 11.62 -17.82 -27.53
C VAL A 69 11.58 -17.63 -29.05
N HIS A 70 12.69 -17.19 -29.64
CA HIS A 70 12.83 -17.01 -31.09
C HIS A 70 14.27 -17.29 -31.56
N PRO A 71 14.48 -17.82 -32.79
CA PRO A 71 15.81 -17.97 -33.38
C PRO A 71 16.68 -16.71 -33.39
N TYR A 72 16.08 -15.52 -33.37
CA TYR A 72 16.83 -14.26 -33.33
C TYR A 72 17.48 -13.98 -31.97
N GLU A 73 16.94 -14.48 -30.87
CA GLU A 73 17.61 -14.41 -29.57
C GLU A 73 18.84 -15.32 -29.55
N VAL A 74 18.74 -16.49 -30.20
CA VAL A 74 19.89 -17.38 -30.42
C VAL A 74 20.92 -16.70 -31.31
N ALA A 75 20.50 -16.00 -32.37
CA ALA A 75 21.42 -15.24 -33.22
C ALA A 75 22.15 -14.15 -32.42
N ALA A 76 21.44 -13.38 -31.59
CA ALA A 76 22.05 -12.37 -30.71
C ALA A 76 23.04 -12.99 -29.70
N LEU A 77 22.72 -14.17 -29.17
CA LEU A 77 23.63 -14.92 -28.30
C LEU A 77 24.91 -15.33 -29.04
N LEU A 78 24.77 -15.90 -30.24
CA LEU A 78 25.91 -16.32 -31.07
C LEU A 78 26.77 -15.12 -31.52
N GLU A 79 26.14 -13.97 -31.78
CA GLU A 79 26.82 -12.71 -32.07
C GLU A 79 27.60 -12.21 -30.85
N ALA A 80 27.02 -12.28 -29.65
CA ALA A 80 27.69 -11.92 -28.40
C ALA A 80 28.89 -12.84 -28.07
N GLU A 81 28.85 -14.10 -28.50
CA GLU A 81 30.00 -15.03 -28.47
C GLU A 81 31.09 -14.70 -29.51
N GLY A 82 30.84 -13.73 -30.40
CA GLY A 82 31.81 -13.31 -31.41
C GLY A 82 31.95 -14.28 -32.58
N LEU A 83 30.93 -15.10 -32.87
CA LEU A 83 30.95 -15.99 -34.02
C LEU A 83 30.92 -15.20 -35.34
N SER A 84 32.06 -15.19 -36.03
CA SER A 84 32.18 -14.54 -37.34
C SER A 84 31.58 -15.38 -38.46
N ALA A 85 31.19 -14.73 -39.56
CA ALA A 85 30.57 -15.40 -40.71
C ALA A 85 31.48 -16.47 -41.36
N SER A 86 32.81 -16.29 -41.32
CA SER A 86 33.77 -17.28 -41.81
C SER A 86 33.75 -18.54 -40.96
N VAL A 87 33.79 -18.40 -39.63
CA VAL A 87 33.71 -19.53 -38.69
C VAL A 87 32.38 -20.27 -38.82
N ILE A 88 31.27 -19.55 -39.00
CA ILE A 88 29.93 -20.15 -39.18
C ILE A 88 29.87 -21.01 -40.45
N ASN A 89 30.46 -20.52 -41.54
CA ASN A 89 30.49 -21.24 -42.81
C ASN A 89 31.46 -22.43 -42.78
N GLU A 90 32.70 -22.21 -42.33
CA GLU A 90 33.78 -23.20 -42.39
C GLU A 90 33.62 -24.32 -41.36
N ARG A 91 33.19 -23.99 -40.12
CA ARG A 91 33.12 -24.97 -39.01
C ARG A 91 31.76 -25.63 -38.88
N TYR A 92 30.68 -24.91 -39.21
CA TYR A 92 29.32 -25.41 -38.99
C TYR A 92 28.55 -25.65 -40.30
N GLY A 93 29.09 -25.24 -41.45
CA GLY A 93 28.47 -25.46 -42.77
C GLY A 93 27.18 -24.67 -42.99
N HIS A 94 26.93 -23.62 -42.20
CA HIS A 94 25.75 -22.77 -42.32
C HIS A 94 26.07 -21.48 -43.09
N PRO A 95 25.16 -20.99 -43.95
CA PRO A 95 25.42 -19.83 -44.81
C PRO A 95 25.50 -18.51 -44.04
N ASN A 96 24.86 -18.41 -42.88
CA ASN A 96 24.85 -17.22 -42.04
C ASN A 96 24.45 -17.55 -40.59
N LEU A 97 24.66 -16.56 -39.71
CA LEU A 97 24.30 -16.60 -38.29
C LEU A 97 22.85 -17.02 -38.04
N PHE A 98 21.90 -16.47 -38.79
CA PHE A 98 20.48 -16.77 -38.62
C PHE A 98 20.14 -18.22 -38.97
N SER A 99 20.78 -18.80 -39.98
CA SER A 99 20.59 -20.20 -40.37
C SER A 99 21.12 -21.14 -39.29
N LEU A 100 22.30 -20.86 -38.73
CA LEU A 100 22.85 -21.61 -37.60
C LEU A 100 21.96 -21.46 -36.36
N ALA A 101 21.50 -20.24 -36.07
CA ALA A 101 20.63 -19.95 -34.95
C ALA A 101 19.29 -20.70 -35.03
N SER A 102 18.67 -20.78 -36.21
CA SER A 102 17.46 -21.59 -36.43
C SER A 102 17.73 -23.09 -36.22
N ALA A 103 18.85 -23.61 -36.73
CA ALA A 103 19.21 -25.01 -36.54
C ALA A 103 19.45 -25.36 -35.06
N LEU A 104 20.13 -24.49 -34.32
CA LEU A 104 20.33 -24.66 -32.87
C LEU A 104 19.02 -24.49 -32.09
N TYR A 105 18.15 -23.58 -32.51
CA TYR A 105 16.83 -23.36 -31.92
C TYR A 105 15.94 -24.60 -32.04
N GLU A 106 15.92 -25.25 -33.21
CA GLU A 106 15.13 -26.48 -33.42
C GLU A 106 15.70 -27.69 -32.67
N ARG A 107 17.01 -27.74 -32.48
CA ARG A 107 17.72 -28.91 -31.93
C ARG A 107 17.81 -28.94 -30.41
N VAL A 108 17.94 -27.78 -29.76
CA VAL A 108 18.01 -27.68 -28.30
C VAL A 108 16.59 -27.79 -27.71
N PRO A 109 16.34 -28.70 -26.75
CA PRO A 109 15.06 -28.76 -26.04
C PRO A 109 14.73 -27.43 -25.37
N ARG A 110 13.48 -26.97 -25.50
CA ARG A 110 13.04 -25.72 -24.87
C ARG A 110 12.96 -25.89 -23.36
N THR A 111 13.63 -25.00 -22.63
CA THR A 111 13.58 -24.91 -21.18
C THR A 111 12.99 -23.57 -20.81
N PHE A 112 11.96 -23.52 -19.99
CA PHE A 112 11.33 -22.26 -19.56
C PHE A 112 11.72 -21.98 -18.11
N PRO A 113 12.94 -21.47 -17.82
CA PRO A 113 13.35 -21.19 -16.46
C PRO A 113 12.41 -20.16 -15.84
N GLU A 114 12.06 -20.38 -14.58
CA GLU A 114 11.22 -19.43 -13.84
C GLU A 114 11.99 -18.10 -13.70
N PRO A 115 11.38 -16.94 -14.07
CA PRO A 115 12.02 -15.65 -13.91
C PRO A 115 12.46 -15.41 -12.46
N ALA A 116 13.58 -14.71 -12.27
CA ALA A 116 14.02 -14.35 -10.93
C ALA A 116 12.90 -13.62 -10.16
N PRO A 117 12.73 -13.89 -8.85
CA PRO A 117 11.68 -13.25 -8.07
C PRO A 117 11.83 -11.72 -8.11
N ALA A 118 10.87 -11.03 -8.72
CA ALA A 118 10.86 -9.58 -8.72
C ALA A 118 10.69 -9.06 -7.29
N ALA A 119 11.45 -8.01 -6.95
CA ALA A 119 11.43 -7.38 -5.63
C ALA A 119 10.00 -7.03 -5.20
N ASP A 120 9.68 -7.26 -3.92
CA ASP A 120 8.39 -6.93 -3.34
C ASP A 120 8.22 -5.40 -3.23
N PRO A 121 7.33 -4.78 -4.02
CA PRO A 121 7.09 -3.33 -3.95
C PRO A 121 6.42 -2.92 -2.63
N TRP A 122 5.86 -3.87 -1.88
CA TRP A 122 5.15 -3.65 -0.63
C TRP A 122 5.98 -4.04 0.60
N ARG A 123 7.29 -4.23 0.45
CA ARG A 123 8.16 -4.57 1.57
C ARG A 123 8.03 -3.50 2.68
N PRO A 124 7.60 -3.89 3.90
CA PRO A 124 7.39 -2.91 4.97
C PRO A 124 8.71 -2.37 5.50
N ASP A 125 8.74 -1.06 5.76
CA ASP A 125 9.75 -0.44 6.62
C ASP A 125 9.37 -0.71 8.09
N THR A 126 9.95 -1.77 8.65
CA THR A 126 9.60 -2.26 9.99
C THR A 126 9.86 -1.22 11.06
N VAL A 127 10.98 -0.49 10.98
CA VAL A 127 11.33 0.55 11.96
C VAL A 127 10.32 1.69 11.89
N ARG A 128 9.93 2.10 10.68
CA ARG A 128 8.96 3.18 10.50
C ARG A 128 7.57 2.81 11.02
N CYS A 129 7.08 1.60 10.73
CA CYS A 129 5.79 1.13 11.24
C CYS A 129 5.77 1.07 12.78
N LEU A 130 6.79 0.48 13.40
CA LEU A 130 6.89 0.41 14.87
C LEU A 130 6.97 1.82 15.49
N LEU A 131 7.77 2.70 14.90
CA LEU A 131 7.90 4.08 15.37
C LEU A 131 6.57 4.83 15.31
N ARG A 132 5.72 4.59 14.30
CA ARG A 132 4.38 5.20 14.22
C ARG A 132 3.48 4.78 15.37
N GLY A 133 3.46 3.50 15.75
CA GLY A 133 2.72 3.04 16.93
C GLY A 133 3.13 3.79 18.20
N VAL A 134 4.43 3.95 18.43
CA VAL A 134 4.95 4.75 19.56
C VAL A 134 4.54 6.21 19.46
N LEU A 135 4.68 6.82 18.28
CA LEU A 135 4.36 8.24 18.05
C LEU A 135 2.87 8.57 18.22
N PHE A 136 1.97 7.61 17.98
CA PHE A 136 0.55 7.80 18.24
C PHE A 136 0.23 7.81 19.74
N ALA A 137 0.93 7.03 20.55
CA ALA A 137 0.73 6.96 22.00
C ALA A 137 1.46 8.09 22.76
N LEU A 138 2.63 8.51 22.27
CA LEU A 138 3.52 9.48 22.91
C LEU A 138 2.87 10.80 23.37
N PRO A 139 2.01 11.47 22.57
CA PRO A 139 1.34 12.69 23.03
C PRO A 139 0.44 12.47 24.26
N GLY A 140 0.04 11.22 24.56
CA GLY A 140 -0.67 10.89 25.79
C GLY A 140 0.09 11.27 27.06
N LEU A 141 1.44 11.31 27.01
CA LEU A 141 2.28 11.75 28.12
C LEU A 141 2.06 13.22 28.50
N ALA A 142 1.55 14.04 27.58
CA ALA A 142 1.19 15.42 27.90
C ALA A 142 0.04 15.47 28.91
N TYR A 143 -0.95 14.58 28.81
CA TYR A 143 -2.03 14.51 29.80
C TYR A 143 -1.54 14.02 31.15
N LEU A 144 -0.58 13.09 31.17
CA LEU A 144 0.06 12.62 32.41
C LEU A 144 0.81 13.77 33.12
N LEU A 145 1.58 14.56 32.37
CA LEU A 145 2.30 15.71 32.91
C LEU A 145 1.36 16.82 33.39
N ALA A 146 0.30 17.08 32.62
CA ALA A 146 -0.68 18.12 32.93
C ALA A 146 -1.73 17.70 33.96
N ALA A 147 -1.81 16.42 34.36
CA ALA A 147 -2.89 15.87 35.20
C ALA A 147 -3.22 16.71 36.45
N PRO A 148 -2.25 17.21 37.26
CA PRO A 148 -2.57 18.01 38.44
C PRO A 148 -3.01 19.45 38.15
N LEU A 149 -2.91 19.91 36.91
CA LEU A 149 -3.15 21.29 36.52
C LEU A 149 -4.58 21.55 36.03
N TRP A 150 -5.42 20.51 35.91
CA TRP A 150 -6.76 20.63 35.35
C TRP A 150 -7.73 19.63 35.98
N ASP A 151 -9.00 20.02 36.08
CA ASP A 151 -10.07 19.11 36.46
C ASP A 151 -10.45 18.22 35.27
N ALA A 152 -10.09 16.94 35.32
CA ALA A 152 -10.42 15.98 34.27
C ALA A 152 -11.93 15.73 34.14
N GLY A 153 -12.69 15.88 35.24
CA GLY A 153 -14.14 15.64 35.27
C GLY A 153 -14.92 16.65 34.44
N GLY A 154 -14.64 17.95 34.61
CA GLY A 154 -15.30 19.03 33.87
C GLY A 154 -14.78 19.25 32.45
N HIS A 155 -13.50 18.98 32.18
CA HIS A 155 -12.85 19.46 30.96
C HIS A 155 -12.58 18.38 29.89
N ALA A 156 -12.70 17.09 30.21
CA ALA A 156 -12.40 16.01 29.27
C ALA A 156 -13.27 16.02 28.01
N GLY A 157 -14.54 16.43 28.12
CA GLY A 157 -15.48 16.45 26.99
C GLY A 157 -14.99 17.28 25.81
N ALA A 158 -14.43 18.47 26.06
CA ALA A 158 -13.89 19.33 25.02
C ALA A 158 -12.68 18.72 24.31
N LEU A 159 -11.77 18.09 25.07
CA LEU A 159 -10.58 17.45 24.50
C LEU A 159 -10.93 16.18 23.71
N VAL A 160 -11.92 15.42 24.17
CA VAL A 160 -12.47 14.27 23.44
C VAL A 160 -13.07 14.72 22.12
N VAL A 161 -13.91 15.74 22.12
CA VAL A 161 -14.53 16.30 20.91
C VAL A 161 -13.45 16.80 19.94
N ALA A 162 -12.47 17.56 20.43
CA ALA A 162 -11.34 18.02 19.62
C ALA A 162 -10.57 16.84 19.00
N GLY A 163 -10.32 15.77 19.78
CA GLY A 163 -9.65 14.56 19.31
C GLY A 163 -10.42 13.81 18.23
N VAL A 164 -11.72 13.58 18.44
CA VAL A 164 -12.61 12.90 17.49
C VAL A 164 -12.66 13.66 16.16
N VAL A 165 -12.88 14.97 16.20
CA VAL A 165 -12.94 15.80 14.98
C VAL A 165 -11.58 15.85 14.28
N SER A 166 -10.49 16.00 15.05
CA SER A 166 -9.13 16.02 14.49
C SER A 166 -8.77 14.70 13.82
N TRP A 167 -9.17 13.56 14.40
CA TRP A 167 -8.94 12.24 13.81
C TRP A 167 -9.73 12.07 12.50
N ALA A 168 -11.05 12.36 12.51
CA ALA A 168 -11.88 12.31 11.32
C ALA A 168 -11.31 13.19 10.19
N TRP A 169 -10.95 14.43 10.49
CA TRP A 169 -10.34 15.34 9.53
C TRP A 169 -8.99 14.84 9.03
N GLY A 170 -8.15 14.34 9.94
CA GLY A 170 -6.82 13.80 9.65
C GLY A 170 -6.86 12.63 8.67
N GLN A 171 -7.84 11.73 8.78
CA GLN A 171 -8.01 10.61 7.84
C GLN A 171 -8.34 11.09 6.42
N ALA A 172 -9.32 12.00 6.29
CA ALA A 172 -9.69 12.56 4.99
C ALA A 172 -8.52 13.35 4.36
N LEU A 173 -7.85 14.19 5.17
CA LEU A 173 -6.71 14.99 4.72
C LEU A 173 -5.53 14.11 4.32
N GLY A 174 -5.21 13.08 5.11
CA GLY A 174 -4.12 12.14 4.82
C GLY A 174 -4.33 11.43 3.49
N HIS A 175 -5.52 10.86 3.26
CA HIS A 175 -5.86 10.26 1.97
C HIS A 175 -5.70 11.25 0.82
N ARG A 176 -6.26 12.45 0.96
CA ARG A 176 -6.17 13.50 -0.08
C ARG A 176 -4.73 13.91 -0.37
N ALA A 177 -3.91 14.04 0.67
CA ALA A 177 -2.50 14.39 0.54
C ALA A 177 -1.70 13.29 -0.17
N HIS A 178 -1.99 12.01 0.09
CA HIS A 178 -1.38 10.88 -0.62
C HIS A 178 -1.78 10.84 -2.11
N LEU A 179 -3.06 11.10 -2.46
CA LEU A 179 -3.46 11.25 -3.86
C LEU A 179 -2.70 12.39 -4.55
N ARG A 180 -2.51 13.50 -3.84
CA ARG A 180 -1.75 14.65 -4.34
C ARG A 180 -0.24 14.38 -4.40
N MET A 181 0.28 13.48 -3.56
CA MET A 181 1.68 13.06 -3.61
C MET A 181 2.01 12.36 -4.93
N ALA A 182 1.07 11.56 -5.46
CA ALA A 182 1.21 10.93 -6.77
C ALA A 182 1.31 11.96 -7.91
N THR A 183 0.68 13.13 -7.77
CA THR A 183 0.82 14.24 -8.74
C THR A 183 2.10 15.05 -8.55
N GLY A 184 2.56 15.24 -7.31
CA GLY A 184 3.76 15.99 -7.03
C GLY A 184 3.89 16.41 -5.56
N ARG A 185 5.13 16.48 -5.07
CA ARG A 185 5.45 16.79 -3.68
C ARG A 185 4.94 18.16 -3.24
N ARG A 186 5.09 19.20 -4.08
CA ARG A 186 4.58 20.55 -3.82
C ARG A 186 3.05 20.56 -3.68
N GLU A 187 2.37 19.74 -4.47
CA GLU A 187 0.91 19.69 -4.53
C GLU A 187 0.28 19.00 -3.33
N ALA A 188 0.96 17.99 -2.78
CA ALA A 188 0.67 17.43 -1.47
C ALA A 188 0.93 18.49 -0.37
N GLY A 189 2.08 19.18 -0.43
CA GLY A 189 2.43 20.24 0.52
C GLY A 189 1.38 21.36 0.59
N ARG A 190 0.84 21.82 -0.55
CA ARG A 190 -0.25 22.81 -0.60
C ARG A 190 -1.54 22.30 0.04
N THR A 191 -1.84 21.02 -0.17
CA THR A 191 -3.04 20.39 0.39
C THR A 191 -2.94 20.29 1.90
N LEU A 192 -1.76 19.92 2.41
CA LEU A 192 -1.46 19.86 3.84
C LEU A 192 -1.44 21.27 4.47
N LEU A 193 -0.82 22.26 3.82
CA LEU A 193 -0.76 23.64 4.33
C LEU A 193 -2.15 24.27 4.50
N ALA A 194 -3.08 24.01 3.57
CA ALA A 194 -4.45 24.53 3.68
C ALA A 194 -5.32 23.67 4.60
N GLY A 195 -5.22 22.34 4.49
CA GLY A 195 -6.09 21.41 5.19
C GLY A 195 -5.79 21.26 6.67
N ALA A 196 -4.51 21.25 7.07
CA ALA A 196 -4.12 21.07 8.48
C ALA A 196 -4.65 22.19 9.40
N PRO A 197 -4.42 23.50 9.12
CA PRO A 197 -4.95 24.56 9.97
C PRO A 197 -6.47 24.66 9.93
N ALA A 198 -7.11 24.39 8.78
CA ALA A 198 -8.57 24.35 8.68
C ALA A 198 -9.17 23.26 9.59
N GLY A 199 -8.58 22.06 9.58
CA GLY A 199 -9.00 20.98 10.48
C GLY A 199 -8.82 21.32 11.95
N ALA A 200 -7.70 21.94 12.30
CA ALA A 200 -7.45 22.39 13.67
C ALA A 200 -8.47 23.44 14.12
N ALA A 201 -8.80 24.40 13.24
CA ALA A 201 -9.81 25.43 13.52
C ALA A 201 -11.20 24.83 13.71
N VAL A 202 -11.62 23.90 12.83
CA VAL A 202 -12.92 23.21 12.95
C VAL A 202 -12.99 22.39 14.24
N ALA A 203 -11.96 21.61 14.55
CA ALA A 203 -11.90 20.84 15.80
C ALA A 203 -11.98 21.73 17.04
N THR A 204 -11.26 22.85 17.03
CA THR A 204 -11.30 23.85 18.11
C THR A 204 -12.69 24.47 18.26
N ALA A 205 -13.31 24.87 17.15
CA ALA A 205 -14.62 25.50 17.15
C ALA A 205 -15.71 24.56 17.69
N ILE A 206 -15.69 23.28 17.32
CA ILE A 206 -16.63 22.29 17.83
C ILE A 206 -16.36 21.98 19.31
N ALA A 207 -15.08 21.93 19.71
CA ALA A 207 -14.69 21.73 21.11
C ALA A 207 -15.02 22.92 22.03
N ALA A 208 -15.21 24.12 21.47
CA ALA A 208 -15.64 25.30 22.22
C ALA A 208 -17.06 25.15 22.80
N LEU A 209 -17.92 24.32 22.20
CA LEU A 209 -19.29 24.06 22.65
C LEU A 209 -19.32 23.42 24.06
N PRO A 210 -18.71 22.24 24.29
CA PRO A 210 -18.62 21.66 25.64
C PRO A 210 -17.68 22.43 26.57
N ALA A 211 -16.81 23.29 26.05
CA ALA A 211 -15.93 24.13 26.86
C ALA A 211 -16.58 25.47 27.28
N GLU A 212 -17.80 25.76 26.82
CA GLU A 212 -18.51 27.03 27.05
C GLU A 212 -17.67 28.28 26.71
N GLY A 213 -16.74 28.16 25.75
CA GLY A 213 -15.79 29.22 25.40
C GLY A 213 -14.74 29.53 26.47
N GLY A 214 -14.64 28.72 27.53
CA GLY A 214 -13.69 28.91 28.63
C GLY A 214 -12.24 28.54 28.30
N PRO A 215 -11.33 28.58 29.30
CA PRO A 215 -9.89 28.35 29.12
C PRO A 215 -9.53 27.01 28.44
N VAL A 216 -10.36 25.98 28.61
CA VAL A 216 -10.18 24.66 27.98
C VAL A 216 -10.22 24.73 26.45
N THR A 217 -10.90 25.73 25.89
CA THR A 217 -10.92 25.95 24.44
C THR A 217 -9.50 26.16 23.89
N TRP A 218 -8.64 26.84 24.64
CA TRP A 218 -7.23 27.03 24.26
C TRP A 218 -6.42 25.74 24.35
N VAL A 219 -6.72 24.89 25.32
CA VAL A 219 -6.10 23.56 25.44
C VAL A 219 -6.54 22.66 24.29
N ALA A 220 -7.84 22.68 23.93
CA ALA A 220 -8.36 22.00 22.76
C ALA A 220 -7.71 22.53 21.47
N ALA A 221 -7.52 23.84 21.35
CA ALA A 221 -6.81 24.45 20.23
C ALA A 221 -5.36 23.97 20.12
N ALA A 222 -4.65 23.92 21.24
CA ALA A 222 -3.28 23.41 21.32
C ALA A 222 -3.21 21.93 20.89
N GLN A 223 -4.11 21.08 21.40
CA GLN A 223 -4.23 19.68 21.02
C GLN A 223 -4.53 19.52 19.53
N SER A 224 -5.49 20.26 19.00
CA SER A 224 -5.86 20.22 17.57
C SER A 224 -4.74 20.71 16.67
N ALA A 225 -4.01 21.76 17.05
CA ALA A 225 -2.83 22.23 16.34
C ALA A 225 -1.71 21.19 16.33
N TYR A 226 -1.48 20.52 17.47
CA TYR A 226 -0.53 19.41 17.57
C TYR A 226 -0.93 18.26 16.62
N LEU A 227 -2.18 17.78 16.70
CA LEU A 227 -2.64 16.65 15.88
C LEU A 227 -2.55 16.96 14.39
N ALA A 228 -2.89 18.19 13.99
CA ALA A 228 -2.74 18.65 12.61
C ALA A 228 -1.26 18.65 12.18
N ALA A 229 -0.35 19.19 13.02
CA ALA A 229 1.06 19.26 12.73
C ALA A 229 1.74 17.87 12.68
N ALA A 230 1.42 16.99 13.62
CA ALA A 230 1.88 15.61 13.65
C ALA A 230 1.38 14.85 12.41
N GLY A 231 0.10 15.01 12.03
CA GLY A 231 -0.46 14.43 10.82
C GLY A 231 0.31 14.83 9.55
N VAL A 232 0.70 16.10 9.41
CA VAL A 232 1.55 16.56 8.30
C VAL A 232 2.89 15.84 8.28
N LEU A 233 3.58 15.74 9.42
CA LEU A 233 4.89 15.08 9.51
C LEU A 233 4.79 13.59 9.18
N LEU A 234 3.75 12.91 9.65
CA LEU A 234 3.53 11.49 9.37
C LEU A 234 3.23 11.23 7.89
N VAL A 235 2.37 12.04 7.26
CA VAL A 235 2.09 11.95 5.81
C VAL A 235 3.36 12.16 4.98
N LEU A 236 4.23 13.09 5.40
CA LEU A 236 5.49 13.39 4.72
C LEU A 236 6.65 12.44 5.09
N GLY A 237 6.41 11.43 5.93
CA GLY A 237 7.42 10.44 6.33
C GLY A 237 8.54 11.02 7.18
N ARG A 238 8.20 11.87 8.15
CA ARG A 238 9.13 12.56 9.06
C ARG A 238 8.98 12.08 10.50
N GLU A 239 8.80 10.78 10.69
CA GLU A 239 8.59 10.14 12.00
C GLU A 239 9.73 10.45 12.99
N ARG A 240 10.99 10.39 12.53
CA ARG A 240 12.17 10.69 13.38
C ARG A 240 12.19 12.14 13.88
N LEU A 241 11.74 13.08 13.05
CA LEU A 241 11.68 14.50 13.45
C LEU A 241 10.54 14.74 14.44
N LEU A 242 9.41 14.04 14.28
CA LEU A 242 8.33 14.08 15.26
C LEU A 242 8.77 13.49 16.61
N LEU A 243 9.50 12.37 16.61
CA LEU A 243 10.07 11.80 17.83
C LEU A 243 10.99 12.79 18.54
N ALA A 244 11.89 13.44 17.79
CA ALA A 244 12.78 14.47 18.34
C ALA A 244 11.99 15.65 18.95
N ALA A 245 10.93 16.10 18.27
CA ALA A 245 10.07 17.18 18.78
C ALA A 245 9.31 16.80 20.07
N LEU A 246 8.99 15.52 20.23
CA LEU A 246 8.28 14.99 21.40
C LEU A 246 9.21 14.52 22.53
N SER A 247 10.53 14.56 22.33
CA SER A 247 11.51 14.19 23.35
C SER A 247 11.36 14.92 24.71
N PRO A 248 10.89 16.20 24.79
CA PRO A 248 10.64 16.84 26.08
C PRO A 248 9.55 16.13 26.91
N LEU A 249 8.53 15.56 26.26
CA LEU A 249 7.50 14.79 26.94
C LEU A 249 8.05 13.49 27.51
N LEU A 250 8.89 12.80 26.74
CA LEU A 250 9.57 11.59 27.17
C LEU A 250 10.46 11.86 28.38
N ALA A 251 11.29 12.90 28.32
CA ALA A 251 12.18 13.27 29.42
C ALA A 251 11.39 13.63 30.68
N GLY A 252 10.33 14.44 30.53
CA GLY A 252 9.46 14.80 31.65
C GLY A 252 8.77 13.60 32.29
N ALA A 253 8.13 12.78 31.47
CA ALA A 253 7.39 11.61 31.95
C ALA A 253 8.31 10.55 32.57
N ALA A 254 9.52 10.37 32.03
CA ALA A 254 10.49 9.44 32.58
C ALA A 254 10.93 9.82 33.99
N VAL A 255 11.04 11.11 34.31
CA VAL A 255 11.55 11.55 35.62
C VAL A 255 10.47 11.60 36.71
N LEU A 256 9.17 11.64 36.33
CA LEU A 256 8.03 11.69 37.25
C LEU A 256 8.07 10.72 38.44
N PRO A 257 8.50 9.44 38.30
CA PRO A 257 8.53 8.50 39.42
C PRO A 257 9.52 8.88 40.53
N TRP A 258 10.53 9.70 40.22
CA TRP A 258 11.63 10.03 41.13
C TRP A 258 11.63 11.49 41.56
N TRP A 259 10.98 12.37 40.81
CA TRP A 259 10.95 13.80 41.09
C TRP A 259 9.65 14.43 40.63
N GLU A 260 9.09 15.27 41.49
CA GLU A 260 7.86 16.02 41.22
C GLU A 260 8.19 17.38 40.55
N PRO A 261 7.97 17.53 39.23
CA PRO A 261 8.20 18.78 38.55
C PRO A 261 7.14 19.80 38.98
N GLY A 262 7.58 21.02 39.31
CA GLY A 262 6.68 22.12 39.62
C GLY A 262 5.74 22.48 38.45
N PRO A 263 4.69 23.29 38.70
CA PRO A 263 3.64 23.59 37.71
C PRO A 263 4.17 24.22 36.41
N VAL A 264 5.25 25.01 36.51
CA VAL A 264 5.94 25.62 35.36
C VAL A 264 6.51 24.56 34.42
N LEU A 265 7.12 23.51 34.94
CA LEU A 265 7.73 22.46 34.11
C LEU A 265 6.66 21.50 33.57
N ARG A 266 5.64 21.19 34.37
CA ARG A 266 4.50 20.36 33.94
C ARG A 266 3.72 20.96 32.77
N SER A 267 3.60 22.29 32.69
CA SER A 267 2.98 22.99 31.56
C SER A 267 3.98 23.35 30.45
N GLY A 268 5.22 23.69 30.82
CA GLY A 268 6.28 24.08 29.91
C GLY A 268 6.73 22.95 28.97
N LEU A 269 6.81 21.71 29.45
CA LEU A 269 7.25 20.57 28.62
C LEU A 269 6.25 20.24 27.49
N PRO A 270 4.94 20.11 27.73
CA PRO A 270 3.95 20.01 26.65
C PRO A 270 3.94 21.21 25.71
N ALA A 271 4.05 22.43 26.23
CA ALA A 271 4.12 23.63 25.40
C ALA A 271 5.36 23.62 24.49
N LEU A 272 6.52 23.24 25.01
CA LEU A 272 7.76 23.10 24.26
C LEU A 272 7.62 22.04 23.15
N ALA A 273 7.03 20.88 23.46
CA ALA A 273 6.81 19.83 22.48
C ALA A 273 5.84 20.25 21.36
N LEU A 274 4.77 20.98 21.69
CA LEU A 274 3.87 21.59 20.71
C LEU A 274 4.61 22.57 19.81
N LEU A 275 5.33 23.54 20.38
CA LEU A 275 6.07 24.56 19.64
C LEU A 275 7.15 23.93 18.74
N ALA A 276 7.88 22.95 19.26
CA ALA A 276 8.88 22.19 18.49
C ALA A 276 8.22 21.47 17.30
N THR A 277 7.07 20.82 17.52
CA THR A 277 6.33 20.12 16.46
C THR A 277 5.86 21.10 15.39
N LEU A 278 5.28 22.24 15.76
CA LEU A 278 4.85 23.30 14.83
C LEU A 278 6.03 23.86 14.03
N ALA A 279 7.15 24.16 14.68
CA ALA A 279 8.35 24.69 14.03
C ALA A 279 8.96 23.69 13.03
N VAL A 280 9.00 22.41 13.40
CA VAL A 280 9.45 21.32 12.52
C VAL A 280 8.51 21.17 11.32
N THR A 281 7.20 21.17 11.55
CA THR A 281 6.19 21.10 10.48
C THR A 281 6.34 22.27 9.51
N ALA A 282 6.48 23.51 10.00
CA ALA A 282 6.69 24.68 9.16
C ALA A 282 7.99 24.58 8.33
N ARG A 283 9.08 24.06 8.91
CA ARG A 283 10.35 23.82 8.19
C ARG A 283 10.18 22.78 7.09
N VAL A 284 9.53 21.65 7.39
CA VAL A 284 9.31 20.56 6.43
C VAL A 284 8.37 21.00 5.30
N LEU A 285 7.30 21.73 5.62
CA LEU A 285 6.38 22.28 4.62
C LEU A 285 7.08 23.30 3.71
N ARG A 286 7.90 24.19 4.25
CA ARG A 286 8.70 25.13 3.42
C ARG A 286 9.57 24.38 2.39
N GLY A 287 10.29 23.34 2.80
CA GLY A 287 11.08 22.52 1.87
C GLY A 287 10.23 21.69 0.89
N THR A 288 9.01 21.32 1.28
CA THR A 288 8.07 20.62 0.39
C THR A 288 7.48 21.57 -0.66
N LEU A 289 7.27 22.83 -0.30
CA LEU A 289 6.68 23.88 -1.15
C LEU A 289 7.70 24.58 -2.05
N SER A 290 9.01 24.47 -1.75
CA SER A 290 10.07 25.02 -2.60
C SER A 290 10.29 24.20 -3.88
N VAL A 291 9.84 22.94 -3.92
CA VAL A 291 9.87 22.09 -5.12
C VAL A 291 8.98 22.72 -6.21
N PRO A 292 9.39 22.72 -7.50
CA PRO A 292 8.57 23.22 -8.60
C PRO A 292 7.17 22.57 -8.66
N ALA A 293 6.18 23.36 -9.05
CA ALA A 293 4.82 22.86 -9.25
C ALA A 293 4.73 22.09 -10.57
N VAL A 294 3.91 21.04 -10.60
CA VAL A 294 3.60 20.33 -11.84
C VAL A 294 2.49 21.10 -12.57
N THR A 295 2.74 21.47 -13.82
CA THR A 295 1.78 22.18 -14.68
C THR A 295 0.56 21.31 -14.96
N GLY A 296 -0.64 21.87 -14.84
CA GLY A 296 -1.89 21.14 -15.09
C GLY A 296 -2.28 20.13 -14.01
N ALA A 297 -1.65 20.16 -12.84
CA ALA A 297 -1.96 19.22 -11.76
C ALA A 297 -3.43 19.33 -11.28
N GLY A 298 -4.22 18.30 -11.59
CA GLY A 298 -5.60 18.20 -11.16
C GLY A 298 -5.77 18.16 -9.63
N ARG A 299 -6.92 18.63 -9.16
CA ARG A 299 -7.33 18.46 -7.76
C ARG A 299 -8.29 17.28 -7.67
N PRO A 300 -8.04 16.27 -6.81
CA PRO A 300 -8.98 15.18 -6.64
C PRO A 300 -10.29 15.73 -6.08
N ARG A 301 -11.40 15.09 -6.42
CA ARG A 301 -12.72 15.47 -5.90
C ARG A 301 -12.76 15.29 -4.38
N LEU A 302 -13.34 16.25 -3.65
CA LEU A 302 -13.44 16.17 -2.19
C LEU A 302 -14.20 14.92 -1.72
N LEU A 303 -15.22 14.53 -2.49
CA LEU A 303 -16.04 13.34 -2.23
C LEU A 303 -15.26 12.03 -2.18
N TRP A 304 -14.07 11.95 -2.79
CA TRP A 304 -13.23 10.75 -2.71
C TRP A 304 -12.57 10.58 -1.34
N SER A 305 -12.35 11.68 -0.62
CA SER A 305 -11.74 11.68 0.71
C SER A 305 -12.77 11.57 1.83
N LEU A 306 -14.05 11.83 1.54
CA LEU A 306 -15.16 11.76 2.48
C LEU A 306 -15.27 10.41 3.23
N PRO A 307 -15.24 9.22 2.57
CA PRO A 307 -15.39 7.96 3.29
C PRO A 307 -14.26 7.71 4.29
N TYR A 308 -13.04 8.20 4.04
CA TYR A 308 -11.92 8.09 4.97
C TYR A 308 -12.15 8.94 6.23
N GLY A 309 -12.71 10.14 6.06
CA GLY A 309 -13.08 10.99 7.21
C GLY A 309 -14.23 10.41 8.04
N LEU A 310 -15.24 9.87 7.36
CA LEU A 310 -16.36 9.17 8.00
C LEU A 310 -15.90 7.91 8.75
N PHE A 311 -14.98 7.14 8.17
CA PHE A 311 -14.34 6.04 8.87
C PHE A 311 -13.56 6.52 10.09
N GLY A 312 -12.76 7.59 9.96
CA GLY A 312 -12.02 8.17 11.08
C GLY A 312 -12.93 8.60 12.22
N LEU A 313 -14.08 9.20 11.90
CA LEU A 313 -15.12 9.53 12.88
C LEU A 313 -15.67 8.27 13.57
N ALA A 314 -16.05 7.26 12.80
CA ALA A 314 -16.59 6.01 13.34
C ALA A 314 -15.57 5.30 14.25
N ALA A 315 -14.32 5.18 13.80
CA ALA A 315 -13.23 4.61 14.58
C ALA A 315 -12.99 5.38 15.89
N ALA A 316 -12.97 6.71 15.84
CA ALA A 316 -12.82 7.54 17.02
C ALA A 316 -13.96 7.36 18.03
N VAL A 317 -15.21 7.25 17.56
CA VAL A 317 -16.38 6.99 18.42
C VAL A 317 -16.30 5.60 19.04
N LEU A 318 -15.97 4.56 18.28
CA LEU A 318 -15.84 3.19 18.81
C LEU A 318 -14.73 3.09 19.86
N VAL A 319 -13.56 3.69 19.59
CA VAL A 319 -12.45 3.73 20.55
C VAL A 319 -12.79 4.57 21.78
N LEU A 320 -13.54 5.66 21.61
CA LEU A 320 -14.05 6.45 22.73
C LEU A 320 -14.99 5.62 23.61
N LEU A 321 -15.95 4.90 23.02
CA LEU A 321 -16.86 4.04 23.76
C LEU A 321 -16.10 2.95 24.53
N GLN A 322 -15.11 2.31 23.90
CA GLN A 322 -14.23 1.36 24.58
C GLN A 322 -13.47 2.02 25.73
N GLY A 323 -12.86 3.19 25.50
CA GLY A 323 -12.05 3.90 26.48
C GLY A 323 -12.82 4.47 27.67
N ARG A 324 -14.14 4.65 27.53
CA ARG A 324 -15.01 5.06 28.65
C ARG A 324 -15.14 3.96 29.69
N GLU A 325 -15.15 2.71 29.26
CA GLU A 325 -15.23 1.54 30.15
C GLU A 325 -13.82 1.07 30.53
N GLU A 326 -12.91 1.02 29.56
CA GLU A 326 -11.58 0.46 29.68
C GLU A 326 -10.50 1.43 29.14
N PRO A 327 -10.06 2.44 29.93
CA PRO A 327 -9.12 3.47 29.45
C PRO A 327 -7.78 2.90 28.96
N TYR A 328 -7.24 1.88 29.63
CA TYR A 328 -5.97 1.25 29.26
C TYR A 328 -6.06 0.49 27.93
N ALA A 329 -7.24 0.04 27.53
CA ALA A 329 -7.46 -0.63 26.24
C ALA A 329 -7.14 0.32 25.07
N VAL A 330 -7.40 1.62 25.22
CA VAL A 330 -7.07 2.63 24.20
C VAL A 330 -5.56 2.75 24.00
N ILE A 331 -4.77 2.63 25.07
CA ILE A 331 -3.30 2.67 24.99
C ILE A 331 -2.81 1.46 24.20
N VAL A 332 -3.33 0.27 24.52
CA VAL A 332 -2.99 -0.97 23.81
C VAL A 332 -3.36 -0.88 22.32
N LEU A 333 -4.57 -0.40 21.99
CA LEU A 333 -5.00 -0.17 20.61
C LEU A 333 -4.14 0.86 19.87
N THR A 334 -3.72 1.92 20.56
CA THR A 334 -2.91 2.97 19.96
C THR A 334 -1.52 2.45 19.61
N LEU A 335 -0.89 1.69 20.52
CA LEU A 335 0.40 1.07 20.28
C LEU A 335 0.34 0.00 19.17
N SER A 336 -0.78 -0.73 19.08
CA SER A 336 -0.97 -1.77 18.06
C SER A 336 -1.12 -1.23 16.63
N MET A 337 -1.35 0.08 16.46
CA MET A 337 -1.42 0.72 15.14
C MET A 337 -0.14 0.56 14.31
N GLY A 338 1.03 0.48 14.95
CA GLY A 338 2.30 0.22 14.26
C GLY A 338 2.36 -1.18 13.64
N PRO A 339 2.20 -2.25 14.44
CA PRO A 339 2.05 -3.62 13.94
C PRO A 339 0.89 -3.78 12.93
N ALA A 340 -0.24 -3.09 13.15
CA ALA A 340 -1.36 -3.07 12.21
C ALA A 340 -0.93 -2.60 10.82
N GLU A 341 -0.24 -1.45 10.75
CA GLU A 341 0.28 -0.91 9.48
C GLU A 341 1.29 -1.86 8.84
N TRP A 342 2.19 -2.46 9.61
CA TRP A 342 3.14 -3.45 9.11
C TRP A 342 2.42 -4.64 8.45
N LEU A 343 1.36 -5.14 9.08
CA LEU A 343 0.56 -6.24 8.55
C LEU A 343 -0.23 -5.86 7.29
N LEU A 344 -0.65 -4.60 7.13
CA LEU A 344 -1.27 -4.14 5.88
C LEU A 344 -0.30 -4.24 4.70
N TYR A 345 0.96 -3.82 4.89
CA TYR A 345 2.00 -3.97 3.88
C TYR A 345 2.33 -5.43 3.59
N ARG A 346 2.45 -6.26 4.65
CA ARG A 346 2.69 -7.70 4.48
C ARG A 346 1.55 -8.41 3.75
N TYR A 347 0.29 -8.10 4.07
CA TYR A 347 -0.85 -8.63 3.35
C TYR A 347 -0.75 -8.31 1.86
N ARG A 348 -0.46 -7.05 1.50
CA ARG A 348 -0.27 -6.65 0.10
C ARG A 348 0.84 -7.41 -0.61
N GLY A 349 2.03 -7.48 -0.01
CA GLY A 349 3.15 -8.22 -0.59
C GLY A 349 2.85 -9.71 -0.77
N LEU A 350 2.25 -10.35 0.24
CA LEU A 350 1.85 -11.76 0.20
C LEU A 350 0.73 -12.02 -0.81
N SER A 351 -0.24 -11.11 -0.96
CA SER A 351 -1.30 -11.23 -1.96
C SER A 351 -0.75 -11.09 -3.39
N VAL A 352 0.22 -10.20 -3.63
CA VAL A 352 0.90 -10.11 -4.93
C VAL A 352 1.71 -11.37 -5.23
N ALA A 353 2.41 -11.92 -4.24
CA ALA A 353 3.11 -13.20 -4.38
C ALA A 353 2.13 -14.35 -4.66
N ALA A 354 0.98 -14.37 -3.96
CA ALA A 354 -0.07 -15.35 -4.20
C ALA A 354 -0.64 -15.22 -5.61
N LEU A 355 -0.86 -13.99 -6.10
CA LEU A 355 -1.35 -13.73 -7.46
C LEU A 355 -0.41 -14.32 -8.51
N ARG A 356 0.91 -14.15 -8.34
CA ARG A 356 1.93 -14.72 -9.24
C ARG A 356 1.99 -16.25 -9.18
N ALA A 357 1.74 -16.83 -8.02
CA ALA A 357 1.87 -18.26 -7.78
C ALA A 357 0.57 -19.07 -8.02
N THR A 358 -0.52 -18.44 -8.45
CA THR A 358 -1.81 -19.12 -8.66
C THR A 358 -2.28 -19.02 -10.11
N ALA A 359 -2.63 -20.16 -10.70
CA ALA A 359 -3.14 -20.23 -12.07
C ALA A 359 -4.68 -20.10 -12.18
N THR A 360 -5.42 -20.18 -11.06
CA THR A 360 -6.89 -20.13 -11.06
C THR A 360 -7.44 -19.08 -10.09
N PRO A 361 -8.58 -18.43 -10.41
CA PRO A 361 -9.22 -17.48 -9.51
C PRO A 361 -9.64 -18.08 -8.17
N ALA A 362 -10.08 -19.35 -8.16
CA ALA A 362 -10.44 -20.05 -6.92
C ALA A 362 -9.22 -20.33 -6.04
N GLY A 363 -8.09 -20.73 -6.64
CA GLY A 363 -6.82 -20.92 -5.93
C GLY A 363 -6.31 -19.61 -5.32
N PHE A 364 -6.44 -18.50 -6.06
CA PHE A 364 -6.13 -17.17 -5.55
C PHE A 364 -7.01 -16.78 -4.36
N LEU A 365 -8.33 -17.00 -4.46
CA LEU A 365 -9.26 -16.69 -3.37
C LEU A 365 -8.91 -17.44 -2.08
N LEU A 366 -8.64 -18.75 -2.17
CA LEU A 366 -8.28 -19.56 -1.01
C LEU A 366 -6.96 -19.09 -0.37
N ARG A 367 -5.94 -18.79 -1.18
CA ARG A 367 -4.67 -18.26 -0.67
C ARG A 367 -4.82 -16.86 -0.06
N SER A 368 -5.54 -15.97 -0.72
CA SER A 368 -5.82 -14.61 -0.23
C SER A 368 -6.61 -14.64 1.09
N ALA A 369 -7.59 -15.54 1.20
CA ALA A 369 -8.35 -15.79 2.43
C ALA A 369 -7.46 -16.32 3.56
N GLY A 370 -6.57 -17.28 3.25
CA GLY A 370 -5.58 -17.80 4.20
C GLY A 370 -4.62 -16.72 4.69
N ILE A 371 -4.11 -15.87 3.79
CA ILE A 371 -3.24 -14.74 4.14
C ILE A 371 -4.00 -13.71 5.00
N LEU A 372 -5.26 -13.41 4.67
CA LEU A 372 -6.11 -12.53 5.47
C LEU A 372 -6.29 -13.06 6.88
N GLY A 373 -6.67 -14.33 7.02
CA GLY A 373 -6.83 -15.00 8.31
C GLY A 373 -5.53 -15.04 9.11
N LEU A 374 -4.41 -15.33 8.46
CA LEU A 374 -3.09 -15.32 9.10
C LEU A 374 -2.72 -13.92 9.61
N CYS A 375 -2.87 -12.88 8.78
CA CYS A 375 -2.56 -11.51 9.19
C CYS A 375 -3.46 -11.05 10.34
N LEU A 376 -4.75 -11.37 10.29
CA LEU A 376 -5.67 -11.06 11.39
C LEU A 376 -5.30 -11.81 12.67
N LEU A 377 -4.96 -13.09 12.58
CA LEU A 377 -4.52 -13.87 13.75
C LEU A 377 -3.23 -13.31 14.35
N VAL A 378 -2.23 -13.01 13.51
CA VAL A 378 -0.96 -12.42 13.95
C VAL A 378 -1.18 -11.04 14.58
N TYR A 379 -2.15 -10.26 14.10
CA TYR A 379 -2.52 -8.97 14.68
C TYR A 379 -3.17 -9.14 16.06
N LEU A 380 -4.13 -10.05 16.18
CA LEU A 380 -4.96 -10.23 17.38
C LEU A 380 -4.25 -11.01 18.49
N ALA A 381 -3.37 -11.96 18.14
CA ALA A 381 -2.67 -12.81 19.08
C ALA A 381 -1.93 -12.05 20.20
N PRO A 382 -1.14 -10.98 19.95
CA PRO A 382 -0.50 -10.22 21.02
C PRO A 382 -1.46 -9.33 21.81
N LEU A 383 -2.64 -9.00 21.26
CA LEU A 383 -3.63 -8.17 21.96
C LEU A 383 -4.35 -8.92 23.07
N LEU A 384 -4.51 -10.24 22.95
CA LEU A 384 -5.10 -11.09 23.98
C LEU A 384 -4.33 -11.03 25.31
N PRO A 385 -3.04 -11.38 25.39
CA PRO A 385 -2.29 -11.27 26.64
C PRO A 385 -2.16 -9.82 27.09
N ALA A 386 -2.10 -8.84 26.17
CA ALA A 386 -2.11 -7.43 26.54
C ALA A 386 -3.40 -7.05 27.28
N ALA A 387 -4.58 -7.49 26.79
CA ALA A 387 -5.88 -7.28 27.44
C ALA A 387 -5.89 -7.85 28.86
N LEU A 388 -5.41 -9.09 29.01
CA LEU A 388 -5.35 -9.78 30.31
C LEU A 388 -4.44 -9.06 31.31
N VAL A 389 -3.29 -8.54 30.85
CA VAL A 389 -2.33 -7.81 31.70
C VAL A 389 -2.93 -6.49 32.21
N ILE A 390 -3.70 -5.79 31.38
CA ILE A 390 -4.32 -4.51 31.76
C ILE A 390 -5.69 -4.68 32.42
N GLY A 391 -6.19 -5.92 32.56
CA GLY A 391 -7.50 -6.23 33.14
C GLY A 391 -8.71 -5.87 32.27
N ALA A 392 -8.51 -5.59 30.98
CA ALA A 392 -9.60 -5.22 30.06
C ALA A 392 -10.30 -6.47 29.49
N ASP A 393 -11.59 -6.34 29.15
CA ASP A 393 -12.32 -7.41 28.45
C ASP A 393 -11.64 -7.77 27.11
N PRO A 394 -11.11 -9.00 26.96
CA PRO A 394 -10.44 -9.41 25.74
C PRO A 394 -11.39 -9.47 24.55
N VAL A 395 -12.67 -9.82 24.75
CA VAL A 395 -13.60 -10.02 23.65
C VAL A 395 -13.90 -8.69 22.96
N GLY A 396 -14.32 -7.68 23.72
CA GLY A 396 -14.57 -6.34 23.21
C GLY A 396 -13.34 -5.74 22.52
N LEU A 397 -12.17 -5.84 23.15
CA LEU A 397 -10.92 -5.33 22.59
C LEU A 397 -10.55 -6.00 21.26
N LEU A 398 -10.60 -7.33 21.19
CA LEU A 398 -10.22 -8.07 19.99
C LEU A 398 -11.21 -7.84 18.83
N LEU A 399 -12.51 -7.76 19.12
CA LEU A 399 -13.52 -7.46 18.12
C LEU A 399 -13.34 -6.04 17.56
N LEU A 400 -13.11 -5.05 18.42
CA LEU A 400 -12.83 -3.68 17.99
C LEU A 400 -11.55 -3.62 17.15
N ALA A 401 -10.48 -4.26 17.59
CA ALA A 401 -9.23 -4.33 16.85
C ALA A 401 -9.43 -4.97 15.46
N ALA A 402 -10.18 -6.06 15.38
CA ALA A 402 -10.51 -6.73 14.13
C ALA A 402 -11.29 -5.83 13.16
N VAL A 403 -12.29 -5.08 13.67
CA VAL A 403 -13.05 -4.08 12.89
C VAL A 403 -12.11 -3.02 12.32
N LEU A 404 -11.31 -2.38 13.18
CA LEU A 404 -10.42 -1.28 12.78
C LEU A 404 -9.40 -1.74 11.74
N TRP A 405 -8.75 -2.88 11.96
CA TRP A 405 -7.74 -3.40 11.05
C TRP A 405 -8.34 -3.81 9.69
N THR A 406 -9.45 -4.54 9.70
CA THR A 406 -10.09 -4.99 8.45
C THR A 406 -10.67 -3.83 7.64
N ALA A 407 -11.21 -2.81 8.32
CA ALA A 407 -11.68 -1.58 7.66
C ALA A 407 -10.53 -0.76 7.06
N LEU A 408 -9.39 -0.65 7.75
CA LEU A 408 -8.18 -0.01 7.22
C LEU A 408 -7.63 -0.76 6.01
N LEU A 409 -7.67 -2.10 6.06
CA LEU A 409 -7.27 -2.95 4.94
C LEU A 409 -8.13 -2.66 3.70
N LEU A 410 -9.45 -2.69 3.84
CA LEU A 410 -10.37 -2.37 2.74
C LEU A 410 -10.12 -0.97 2.17
N GLN A 411 -9.88 0.02 3.03
CA GLN A 411 -9.53 1.39 2.63
C GLN A 411 -8.20 1.46 1.87
N ALA A 412 -7.19 0.70 2.30
CA ALA A 412 -5.91 0.66 1.60
C ALA A 412 -6.07 0.19 0.15
N PHE A 413 -7.01 -0.74 -0.10
CA PHE A 413 -7.38 -1.24 -1.43
C PHE A 413 -8.47 -0.41 -2.14
N GLY A 414 -8.82 0.77 -1.63
CA GLY A 414 -9.77 1.68 -2.27
C GLY A 414 -11.24 1.36 -2.03
N ALA A 415 -11.58 0.32 -1.25
CA ALA A 415 -12.94 -0.03 -0.87
C ALA A 415 -13.44 0.77 0.34
N ALA A 416 -13.33 2.10 0.26
CA ALA A 416 -13.55 2.99 1.40
C ALA A 416 -15.02 3.09 1.84
N TRP A 417 -15.97 3.18 0.90
CA TRP A 417 -17.40 3.37 1.23
C TRP A 417 -18.01 2.22 2.04
N PRO A 418 -17.85 0.94 1.64
CA PRO A 418 -18.37 -0.18 2.45
C PRO A 418 -17.78 -0.17 3.86
N SER A 419 -16.46 0.05 3.98
CA SER A 419 -15.80 0.07 5.28
C SER A 419 -16.32 1.20 6.19
N ALA A 420 -16.48 2.41 5.64
CA ALA A 420 -16.98 3.57 6.36
C ALA A 420 -18.44 3.37 6.78
N GLY A 421 -19.30 2.87 5.88
CA GLY A 421 -20.71 2.62 6.18
C GLY A 421 -20.91 1.58 7.28
N ILE A 422 -20.18 0.46 7.23
CA ILE A 422 -20.26 -0.59 8.26
C ILE A 422 -19.75 -0.06 9.61
N CYS A 423 -18.62 0.65 9.63
CA CYS A 423 -18.08 1.21 10.88
C CYS A 423 -19.00 2.28 11.47
N LEU A 424 -19.59 3.15 10.63
CA LEU A 424 -20.56 4.16 11.07
C LEU A 424 -21.81 3.52 11.66
N ALA A 425 -22.34 2.46 11.03
CA ALA A 425 -23.50 1.74 11.56
C ALA A 425 -23.20 1.12 12.93
N ALA A 426 -22.01 0.52 13.09
CA ALA A 426 -21.57 -0.04 14.36
C ALA A 426 -21.38 1.03 15.44
N ALA A 427 -20.74 2.15 15.09
CA ALA A 427 -20.55 3.29 15.99
C ALA A 427 -21.89 3.89 16.42
N ALA A 428 -22.83 4.08 15.48
CA ALA A 428 -24.16 4.62 15.76
C ALA A 428 -24.98 3.67 16.64
N ALA A 429 -24.95 2.36 16.36
CA ALA A 429 -25.65 1.36 17.17
C ALA A 429 -25.14 1.33 18.61
N ALA A 430 -23.82 1.27 18.80
CA ALA A 430 -23.21 1.28 20.14
C ALA A 430 -23.44 2.61 20.87
N ALA A 431 -23.30 3.75 20.18
CA ALA A 431 -23.52 5.07 20.77
C ALA A 431 -25.00 5.31 21.14
N ALA A 432 -25.96 4.81 20.35
CA ALA A 432 -27.38 4.95 20.63
C ALA A 432 -27.76 4.29 21.95
N VAL A 433 -27.22 3.10 22.25
CA VAL A 433 -27.48 2.40 23.52
C VAL A 433 -27.05 3.23 24.72
N VAL A 434 -25.87 3.88 24.63
CA VAL A 434 -25.35 4.77 25.68
C VAL A 434 -26.18 6.04 25.79
N LEU A 435 -26.54 6.66 24.65
CA LEU A 435 -27.27 7.93 24.63
C LEU A 435 -28.70 7.79 25.16
N PHE A 436 -29.39 6.71 24.80
CA PHE A 436 -30.77 6.43 25.24
C PHE A 436 -30.85 5.71 26.58
N ARG A 437 -29.72 5.47 27.26
CA ARG A 437 -29.64 4.80 28.57
C ARG A 437 -30.45 3.50 28.63
N LEU A 438 -30.35 2.67 27.58
CA LEU A 438 -31.14 1.46 27.50
C LEU A 438 -30.70 0.46 28.59
N PRO A 439 -31.60 0.00 29.47
CA PRO A 439 -31.25 -0.75 30.68
C PRO A 439 -30.77 -2.18 30.41
N SER A 440 -31.05 -2.75 29.23
CA SER A 440 -30.60 -4.09 28.82
C SER A 440 -29.51 -3.99 27.75
N GLY A 441 -28.31 -4.48 28.07
CA GLY A 441 -27.26 -4.74 27.07
C GLY A 441 -26.21 -3.65 26.84
N ALA A 442 -26.10 -2.61 27.68
CA ALA A 442 -25.08 -1.57 27.52
C ALA A 442 -23.64 -2.14 27.40
N ALA A 443 -23.27 -3.06 28.30
CA ALA A 443 -21.96 -3.72 28.27
C ALA A 443 -21.76 -4.66 27.05
N LEU A 444 -22.84 -5.18 26.47
CA LEU A 444 -22.77 -6.07 25.31
C LEU A 444 -22.92 -5.32 23.98
N ALA A 445 -23.42 -4.07 23.99
CA ALA A 445 -23.74 -3.32 22.79
C ALA A 445 -22.52 -3.06 21.91
N LEU A 446 -21.40 -2.67 22.53
CA LEU A 446 -20.15 -2.43 21.81
C LEU A 446 -19.55 -3.73 21.26
N PRO A 447 -19.36 -4.82 22.05
CA PRO A 447 -18.93 -6.12 21.53
C PRO A 447 -19.83 -6.68 20.42
N LEU A 448 -21.17 -6.61 20.57
CA LEU A 448 -22.10 -7.10 19.55
C LEU A 448 -22.02 -6.29 18.25
N SER A 449 -21.95 -4.96 18.36
CA SER A 449 -21.81 -4.07 17.20
C SER A 449 -20.47 -4.31 16.49
N CYS A 450 -19.38 -4.48 17.24
CA CYS A 450 -18.07 -4.79 16.69
C CYS A 450 -18.02 -6.19 16.08
N GLY A 451 -18.66 -7.19 16.70
CA GLY A 451 -18.77 -8.55 16.17
C GLY A 451 -19.50 -8.60 14.83
N ALA A 452 -20.67 -7.95 14.75
CA ALA A 452 -21.44 -7.84 13.51
C ALA A 452 -20.64 -7.10 12.42
N ALA A 453 -19.97 -5.99 12.78
CA ALA A 453 -19.13 -5.24 11.86
C ALA A 453 -17.93 -6.06 11.37
N ALA A 454 -17.25 -6.81 12.25
CA ALA A 454 -16.11 -7.65 11.90
C ALA A 454 -16.51 -8.74 10.89
N LEU A 455 -17.67 -9.37 11.08
CA LEU A 455 -18.22 -10.35 10.13
C LEU A 455 -18.52 -9.72 8.77
N CYS A 456 -19.22 -8.58 8.75
CA CYS A 456 -19.55 -7.86 7.52
C CYS A 456 -18.28 -7.40 6.78
N LEU A 457 -17.31 -6.83 7.49
CA LEU A 457 -16.04 -6.38 6.93
C LEU A 457 -15.22 -7.56 6.39
N SER A 458 -15.19 -8.69 7.10
CA SER A 458 -14.51 -9.90 6.64
C SER A 458 -15.15 -10.45 5.36
N ALA A 459 -16.48 -10.49 5.30
CA ALA A 459 -17.21 -10.89 4.09
C ALA A 459 -16.91 -9.93 2.92
N CYS A 460 -16.86 -8.61 3.16
CA CYS A 460 -16.46 -7.62 2.17
C CYS A 460 -15.00 -7.84 1.71
N ALA A 461 -14.07 -8.08 2.64
CA ALA A 461 -12.66 -8.34 2.33
C ALA A 461 -12.49 -9.59 1.47
N LEU A 462 -13.15 -10.69 1.83
CA LEU A 462 -13.13 -11.92 1.02
C LEU A 462 -13.72 -11.70 -0.38
N ARG A 463 -14.85 -10.99 -0.48
CA ARG A 463 -15.51 -10.72 -1.77
C ARG A 463 -14.70 -9.81 -2.69
N LEU A 464 -14.06 -8.78 -2.12
CA LEU A 464 -13.34 -7.77 -2.89
C LEU A 464 -11.88 -8.18 -3.12
N LEU A 465 -11.16 -8.54 -2.06
CA LEU A 465 -9.74 -8.86 -2.08
C LEU A 465 -9.45 -10.32 -2.45
N GLY A 466 -10.46 -11.20 -2.47
CA GLY A 466 -10.37 -12.54 -3.05
C GLY A 466 -10.38 -12.54 -4.58
N ARG A 467 -10.60 -11.39 -5.23
CA ARG A 467 -10.49 -11.23 -6.68
C ARG A 467 -9.06 -10.84 -7.07
N PRO A 468 -8.53 -11.28 -8.21
CA PRO A 468 -7.20 -10.85 -8.69
C PRO A 468 -7.11 -9.34 -8.99
N SER A 469 -8.20 -8.73 -9.45
CA SER A 469 -8.20 -7.37 -10.00
C SER A 469 -7.71 -6.25 -9.09
N PRO A 470 -7.90 -6.26 -7.75
CA PRO A 470 -7.39 -5.20 -6.88
C PRO A 470 -5.88 -5.32 -6.55
N HIS A 471 -5.23 -6.40 -6.99
CA HIS A 471 -3.82 -6.70 -6.71
C HIS A 471 -2.92 -6.59 -7.94
N ALA A 472 -3.52 -6.38 -9.12
CA ALA A 472 -2.83 -6.01 -10.36
C ALA A 472 -2.69 -4.49 -10.41
#